data_AF-A0A2E4B8B5-F1
#
_entry.id   AF-A0A2E4B8B5-F1
#
_cell.length_a   1.000
_cell.length_b   1.000
_cell.length_c   1.000
_cell.angle_alpha   90.00
_cell.angle_beta   90.00
_cell.angle_gamma   90.00
#
_symmetry.space_group_name_H-M   'P 1'
#
loop_
_entity.id
_entity.type
_entity.pdbx_description
1 polymer ?
#
loop_
_entity_poly.entity_id
_entity_poly.type
_entity_poly.pdbx_seq_one_letter_code
_entity_poly.pdbx_strand_id
1 'polypeptide(L)'
;MALMWNGHDWSRAGSETECGSDASQSESWSDRVILESLGCPPPIPTLHSHAKATAQAVIAHILSVPAVRRSRAHDLALSLSRNAPSIYVWVDKQLRAGRKSHTIKTALTLALNPTRTATWACRETGARVGHQQPILGLAYNVRMHPFTRAEVEDARNLLEGYSPRRVRVRLPPRNVLERYQCGTGVATLEAAVTMVVFNSTSRCFGAPRYRYIVK
;
A
#
# COMPACT_ATOMS: atom_id res chain seq x y z
N MET A 1 -27.69 -17.24 -22.91
CA MET A 1 -27.13 -18.31 -23.74
C MET A 1 -25.63 -18.34 -23.51
N ALA A 2 -25.11 -19.35 -22.82
CA ALA A 2 -23.68 -19.45 -22.51
C ALA A 2 -23.06 -20.58 -23.32
N LEU A 3 -22.10 -20.25 -24.18
CA LEU A 3 -21.21 -21.22 -24.80
C LEU A 3 -20.04 -21.43 -23.83
N MET A 4 -19.84 -22.66 -23.35
CA MET A 4 -18.67 -23.01 -22.53
C MET A 4 -17.57 -23.56 -23.45
N TRP A 5 -16.37 -23.00 -23.30
CA TRP A 5 -15.17 -23.37 -24.06
C TRP A 5 -14.37 -24.42 -23.30
N ASN A 6 -14.22 -25.62 -23.87
CA ASN A 6 -13.44 -26.72 -23.27
C ASN A 6 -12.05 -26.91 -23.90
N GLY A 7 -11.49 -25.86 -24.51
CA GLY A 7 -10.09 -25.86 -24.94
C GLY A 7 -9.79 -26.55 -26.27
N HIS A 8 -10.71 -27.33 -26.85
CA HIS A 8 -10.51 -27.92 -28.19
C HIS A 8 -11.74 -27.99 -29.11
N ASP A 9 -12.98 -27.76 -28.65
CA ASP A 9 -14.16 -27.58 -29.52
C ASP A 9 -15.35 -26.92 -28.77
N TRP A 10 -16.28 -26.31 -29.51
CA TRP A 10 -17.55 -25.77 -28.99
C TRP A 10 -18.65 -26.85 -28.98
N SER A 11 -18.95 -27.44 -27.83
CA SER A 11 -20.08 -28.38 -27.70
C SER A 11 -21.33 -27.66 -27.20
N ARG A 12 -22.42 -27.75 -27.97
CA ARG A 12 -23.74 -27.19 -27.63
C ARG A 12 -24.49 -28.17 -26.72
N ALA A 13 -24.61 -27.86 -25.43
CA ALA A 13 -25.53 -28.55 -24.55
C ALA A 13 -26.76 -27.66 -24.33
N GLY A 14 -27.93 -28.15 -24.74
CA GLY A 14 -29.22 -27.60 -24.36
C GLY A 14 -30.14 -28.74 -23.96
N SER A 15 -30.80 -28.60 -22.82
CA SER A 15 -32.23 -28.90 -22.69
C SER A 15 -32.75 -28.33 -21.38
N GLU A 16 -33.99 -27.86 -21.45
CA GLU A 16 -34.72 -27.05 -20.49
C GLU A 16 -35.48 -27.95 -19.50
N THR A 17 -35.73 -27.45 -18.28
CA THR A 17 -37.02 -27.61 -17.58
C THR A 17 -37.06 -26.71 -16.35
N GLU A 18 -38.08 -25.87 -16.30
CA GLU A 18 -38.48 -25.02 -15.17
C GLU A 18 -39.26 -25.84 -14.12
N CYS A 19 -39.09 -25.56 -12.83
CA CYS A 19 -40.21 -25.36 -11.87
C CYS A 19 -39.74 -25.09 -10.42
N GLY A 20 -40.13 -23.93 -9.87
CA GLY A 20 -40.88 -23.84 -8.60
C GLY A 20 -40.18 -23.99 -7.24
N SER A 21 -39.95 -22.83 -6.61
CA SER A 21 -40.29 -22.47 -5.21
C SER A 21 -39.35 -22.73 -4.03
N ASP A 22 -39.19 -21.64 -3.26
CA ASP A 22 -38.74 -21.46 -1.87
C ASP A 22 -37.33 -21.91 -1.44
N ALA A 23 -36.39 -20.96 -1.48
CA ALA A 23 -35.37 -20.84 -0.44
C ALA A 23 -34.80 -19.40 -0.40
N SER A 24 -35.12 -18.70 0.68
CA SER A 24 -34.37 -17.57 1.22
C SER A 24 -32.85 -17.79 1.20
N GLN A 25 -32.11 -16.73 0.85
CA GLN A 25 -30.64 -16.60 0.85
C GLN A 25 -29.90 -17.21 -0.35
N SER A 26 -29.93 -16.49 -1.47
CA SER A 26 -28.86 -16.57 -2.48
C SER A 26 -27.63 -15.79 -1.97
N GLU A 27 -26.88 -16.38 -1.03
CA GLU A 27 -25.43 -16.17 -1.05
C GLU A 27 -24.94 -16.74 -2.37
N SER A 28 -24.72 -15.85 -3.34
CA SER A 28 -24.52 -16.23 -4.73
C SER A 28 -23.35 -17.20 -4.82
N TRP A 29 -23.54 -18.31 -5.51
CA TRP A 29 -22.49 -19.32 -5.73
C TRP A 29 -21.21 -18.72 -6.35
N SER A 30 -21.31 -17.53 -6.95
CA SER A 30 -20.21 -16.69 -7.42
C SER A 30 -19.20 -16.32 -6.31
N ASP A 31 -19.66 -16.09 -5.08
CA ASP A 31 -18.79 -15.72 -3.94
C ASP A 31 -18.02 -16.93 -3.40
N ARG A 32 -18.59 -18.14 -3.52
CA ARG A 32 -17.93 -19.40 -3.09
C ARG A 32 -16.85 -19.86 -4.06
N VAL A 33 -17.03 -19.65 -5.37
CA VAL A 33 -16.01 -20.01 -6.38
C VAL A 33 -14.73 -19.16 -6.25
N ILE A 34 -14.82 -17.95 -5.70
CA ILE A 34 -13.65 -17.09 -5.40
C ILE A 34 -12.84 -17.63 -4.21
N LEU A 35 -13.46 -18.41 -3.31
CA LEU A 35 -12.82 -18.93 -2.10
C LEU A 35 -12.05 -20.25 -2.29
N GLU A 36 -12.45 -21.10 -3.24
CA GLU A 36 -11.98 -22.50 -3.30
C GLU A 36 -11.00 -22.83 -4.44
N SER A 37 -10.61 -21.86 -5.26
CA SER A 37 -9.75 -22.08 -6.41
C SER A 37 -8.24 -22.04 -6.08
N LEU A 38 -7.64 -23.23 -5.94
CA LEU A 38 -6.22 -23.53 -6.26
C LEU A 38 -5.12 -22.68 -5.57
N GLY A 39 -5.02 -22.69 -4.24
CA GLY A 39 -3.78 -22.34 -3.53
C GLY A 39 -3.19 -20.94 -3.82
N CYS A 40 -3.92 -20.09 -4.53
CA CYS A 40 -3.51 -18.79 -5.02
C CYS A 40 -4.65 -17.80 -4.72
N PRO A 41 -4.35 -16.60 -4.22
CA PRO A 41 -5.40 -15.63 -3.93
C PRO A 41 -6.06 -15.15 -5.23
N PRO A 42 -7.36 -14.78 -5.21
CA PRO A 42 -8.09 -14.36 -6.40
C PRO A 42 -7.53 -13.06 -7.01
N PRO A 43 -7.62 -12.87 -8.35
CA PRO A 43 -7.14 -11.66 -9.00
C PRO A 43 -7.95 -10.42 -8.60
N ILE A 44 -7.37 -9.23 -8.77
CA ILE A 44 -8.06 -7.96 -8.51
C ILE A 44 -9.31 -7.88 -9.42
N PRO A 45 -10.50 -7.58 -8.88
CA PRO A 45 -11.73 -7.62 -9.65
C PRO A 45 -11.87 -6.43 -10.58
N THR A 46 -12.58 -6.61 -11.69
CA THR A 46 -12.91 -5.54 -12.63
C THR A 46 -14.06 -4.67 -12.12
N LEU A 47 -15.03 -5.26 -11.41
CA LEU A 47 -16.22 -4.58 -10.90
C LEU A 47 -16.08 -4.23 -9.41
N HIS A 48 -16.57 -3.05 -9.04
CA HIS A 48 -16.53 -2.58 -7.65
C HIS A 48 -17.39 -3.42 -6.70
N SER A 49 -18.50 -3.99 -7.19
CA SER A 49 -19.37 -4.89 -6.42
C SER A 49 -18.62 -6.09 -5.85
N HIS A 50 -17.58 -6.57 -6.53
CA HIS A 50 -16.80 -7.74 -6.11
C HIS A 50 -15.55 -7.35 -5.31
N ALA A 51 -15.18 -6.06 -5.27
CA ALA A 51 -13.92 -5.59 -4.69
C ALA A 51 -13.76 -5.96 -3.22
N LYS A 52 -14.83 -5.81 -2.44
CA LYS A 52 -14.83 -6.14 -1.00
C LYS A 52 -14.69 -7.65 -0.76
N ALA A 53 -15.47 -8.46 -1.47
CA ALA A 53 -15.43 -9.92 -1.33
C ALA A 53 -14.07 -10.48 -1.73
N THR A 54 -13.52 -10.03 -2.86
CA THR A 54 -12.17 -10.42 -3.31
C THR A 54 -11.09 -10.03 -2.33
N ALA A 55 -11.12 -8.79 -1.80
CA ALA A 55 -10.16 -8.33 -0.81
C ALA A 55 -10.20 -9.19 0.48
N GLN A 56 -11.40 -9.55 0.94
CA GLN A 56 -11.59 -10.45 2.08
C GLN A 56 -11.06 -11.85 1.80
N ALA A 57 -11.30 -12.40 0.61
CA ALA A 57 -10.76 -13.69 0.20
C ALA A 57 -9.22 -13.70 0.17
N VAL A 58 -8.58 -12.63 -0.30
CA VAL A 58 -7.11 -12.47 -0.26
C VAL A 58 -6.59 -12.42 1.19
N ILE A 59 -7.29 -11.70 2.07
CA ILE A 59 -6.95 -11.65 3.50
C ILE A 59 -7.06 -13.03 4.13
N ALA A 60 -8.17 -13.74 3.90
CA ALA A 60 -8.39 -15.09 4.42
C ALA A 60 -7.31 -16.06 3.93
N HIS A 61 -6.96 -16.00 2.63
CA HIS A 61 -5.89 -16.79 2.05
C HIS A 61 -4.55 -16.56 2.78
N ILE A 62 -4.15 -15.30 2.98
CA ILE A 62 -2.87 -14.97 3.62
C ILE A 62 -2.86 -15.37 5.10
N LEU A 63 -3.98 -15.20 5.80
CA LEU A 63 -4.11 -15.61 7.20
C LEU A 63 -4.13 -17.14 7.37
N SER A 64 -4.63 -17.89 6.38
CA SER A 64 -4.64 -19.36 6.38
C SER A 64 -3.23 -19.97 6.38
N VAL A 65 -2.22 -19.24 5.92
CA VAL A 65 -0.82 -19.67 5.99
C VAL A 65 -0.36 -19.63 7.45
N PRO A 66 0.08 -20.77 8.04
CA PRO A 66 0.56 -20.81 9.42
C PRO A 66 1.74 -19.86 9.62
N ALA A 67 1.81 -19.18 10.78
CA ALA A 67 2.83 -18.17 11.07
C ALA A 67 4.27 -18.68 10.82
N VAL A 68 4.56 -19.93 11.18
CA VAL A 68 5.88 -20.58 10.99
C VAL A 68 6.25 -20.74 9.51
N ARG A 69 5.26 -20.74 8.60
CA ARG A 69 5.44 -20.87 7.15
C ARG A 69 5.25 -19.56 6.39
N ARG A 70 4.92 -18.46 7.08
CA ARG A 70 4.76 -17.15 6.43
C ARG A 70 6.11 -16.65 5.96
N SER A 71 6.13 -16.20 4.70
CA SER A 71 7.29 -15.47 4.18
C SER A 71 7.28 -14.03 4.69
N ARG A 72 8.45 -13.37 4.65
CA ARG A 72 8.57 -11.94 5.01
C ARG A 72 7.61 -11.03 4.25
N ALA A 73 7.22 -11.41 3.03
CA ALA A 73 6.22 -10.68 2.26
C ALA A 73 4.81 -10.77 2.87
N HIS A 74 4.42 -11.94 3.41
CA HIS A 74 3.14 -12.10 4.10
C HIS A 74 3.12 -11.26 5.38
N ASP A 75 4.18 -11.33 6.18
CA ASP A 75 4.28 -10.55 7.42
C ASP A 75 4.28 -9.04 7.13
N LEU A 76 5.01 -8.61 6.09
CA LEU A 76 4.97 -7.22 5.65
C LEU A 76 3.55 -6.80 5.23
N ALA A 77 2.86 -7.60 4.42
CA ALA A 77 1.51 -7.27 3.96
C ALA A 77 0.51 -7.12 5.12
N LEU A 78 0.61 -7.98 6.14
CA LEU A 78 -0.23 -7.95 7.34
C LEU A 78 0.13 -6.81 8.30
N SER A 79 1.41 -6.41 8.35
CA SER A 79 1.86 -5.28 9.16
C SER A 79 1.42 -3.92 8.60
N LEU A 80 1.14 -3.84 7.30
CA LEU A 80 0.70 -2.63 6.61
C LEU A 80 -0.79 -2.36 6.82
N SER A 81 -1.13 -1.07 6.96
CA SER A 81 -2.51 -0.61 7.13
C SER A 81 -3.39 -0.94 5.92
N ARG A 82 -4.62 -1.38 6.20
CA ARG A 82 -5.65 -1.78 5.23
C ARG A 82 -6.81 -0.77 5.11
N ASN A 83 -6.64 0.43 5.66
CA ASN A 83 -7.71 1.42 5.80
C ASN A 83 -7.60 2.53 4.76
N ALA A 84 -7.07 2.24 3.57
CA ALA A 84 -6.94 3.26 2.54
C ALA A 84 -8.27 3.36 1.77
N PRO A 85 -8.94 4.53 1.76
CA PRO A 85 -10.22 4.68 1.08
C PRO A 85 -10.10 4.69 -0.45
N SER A 86 -8.91 4.93 -0.99
CA SER A 86 -8.62 4.87 -2.43
C SER A 86 -7.18 4.42 -2.68
N ILE A 87 -6.92 3.94 -3.89
CA ILE A 87 -5.58 3.56 -4.34
C ILE A 87 -4.60 4.74 -4.27
N TYR A 88 -5.08 5.97 -4.49
CA TYR A 88 -4.27 7.19 -4.42
C TYR A 88 -3.77 7.48 -3.01
N VAL A 89 -4.67 7.38 -2.03
CA VAL A 89 -4.31 7.53 -0.62
C VAL A 89 -3.35 6.42 -0.20
N TRP A 90 -3.52 5.21 -0.72
CA TRP A 90 -2.59 4.12 -0.49
C TRP A 90 -1.20 4.44 -1.06
N VAL A 91 -1.09 4.90 -2.31
CA VAL A 91 0.18 5.26 -2.96
C VAL A 91 0.88 6.40 -2.21
N ASP A 92 0.17 7.48 -1.88
CA ASP A 92 0.72 8.62 -1.13
C ASP A 92 1.27 8.16 0.24
N LYS A 93 0.53 7.29 0.94
CA LYS A 93 0.99 6.71 2.20
C LYS A 93 2.30 5.93 2.04
N GLN A 94 2.45 5.14 0.97
CA GLN A 94 3.70 4.42 0.71
C GLN A 94 4.87 5.37 0.39
N LEU A 95 4.62 6.43 -0.38
CA LEU A 95 5.61 7.46 -0.70
C LEU A 95 6.08 8.19 0.57
N ARG A 96 5.14 8.60 1.44
CA ARG A 96 5.46 9.24 2.74
C ARG A 96 6.21 8.30 3.69
N ALA A 97 5.98 6.99 3.60
CA ALA A 97 6.74 5.98 4.31
C ALA A 97 8.16 5.76 3.74
N GLY A 98 8.59 6.54 2.73
CA GLY A 98 9.91 6.49 2.12
C GLY A 98 10.08 5.39 1.07
N ARG A 99 9.00 4.76 0.62
CA ARG A 99 9.07 3.79 -0.50
C ARG A 99 9.31 4.55 -1.80
N LYS A 100 10.19 4.00 -2.64
CA LYS A 100 10.52 4.61 -3.93
C LYS A 100 9.39 4.35 -4.93
N SER A 101 9.10 5.34 -5.78
CA SER A 101 8.03 5.24 -6.80
C SER A 101 8.15 4.00 -7.68
N HIS A 102 9.36 3.62 -8.07
CA HIS A 102 9.57 2.41 -8.87
C HIS A 102 9.19 1.12 -8.11
N THR A 103 9.45 1.03 -6.79
CA THR A 103 9.08 -0.13 -5.97
C THR A 103 7.56 -0.26 -5.91
N ILE A 104 6.87 0.87 -5.74
CA ILE A 104 5.41 0.95 -5.74
C ILE A 104 4.87 0.54 -7.12
N LYS A 105 5.43 1.09 -8.21
CA LYS A 105 5.05 0.72 -9.58
C LYS A 105 5.20 -0.78 -9.82
N THR A 106 6.35 -1.37 -9.46
CA THR A 106 6.57 -2.82 -9.59
C THR A 106 5.57 -3.63 -8.76
N ALA A 107 5.24 -3.18 -7.55
CA ALA A 107 4.25 -3.84 -6.70
C ALA A 107 2.84 -3.78 -7.31
N LEU A 108 2.42 -2.64 -7.86
CA LEU A 108 1.13 -2.52 -8.56
C LEU A 108 1.09 -3.40 -9.81
N THR A 109 2.17 -3.44 -10.60
CA THR A 109 2.28 -4.35 -11.75
C THR A 109 2.15 -5.82 -11.35
N LEU A 110 2.76 -6.21 -10.22
CA LEU A 110 2.68 -7.57 -9.70
C LEU A 110 1.30 -7.87 -9.10
N ALA A 111 0.67 -6.90 -8.45
CA ALA A 111 -0.69 -7.04 -7.89
C ALA A 111 -1.72 -7.33 -8.99
N LEU A 112 -1.56 -6.70 -10.17
CA LEU A 112 -2.38 -6.93 -11.36
C LEU A 112 -2.14 -8.30 -12.03
N ASN A 113 -0.98 -8.93 -11.75
CA ASN A 113 -0.52 -10.15 -12.41
C ASN A 113 -0.01 -11.17 -11.37
N PRO A 114 -0.89 -11.70 -10.51
CA PRO A 114 -0.49 -12.45 -9.32
C PRO A 114 0.17 -13.81 -9.60
N THR A 115 0.01 -14.35 -10.81
CA THR A 115 0.67 -15.59 -11.26
C THR A 115 2.09 -15.38 -11.76
N ARG A 116 2.51 -14.12 -11.94
CA ARG A 116 3.86 -13.77 -12.41
C ARG A 116 4.83 -13.63 -11.24
N THR A 117 6.12 -13.73 -11.53
CA THR A 117 7.18 -13.58 -10.53
C THR A 117 7.52 -12.11 -10.29
N ALA A 118 8.07 -11.81 -9.11
CA ALA A 118 8.64 -10.49 -8.84
C ALA A 118 9.78 -10.13 -9.82
N THR A 119 10.55 -11.12 -10.29
CA THR A 119 11.59 -10.90 -11.32
C THR A 119 11.00 -10.43 -12.64
N TRP A 120 9.88 -11.01 -13.08
CA TRP A 120 9.16 -10.55 -14.26
C TRP A 120 8.67 -9.10 -14.08
N ALA A 121 8.02 -8.79 -12.95
CA ALA A 121 7.52 -7.45 -12.68
C ALA A 121 8.66 -6.40 -12.63
N CYS A 122 9.81 -6.76 -12.06
CA CYS A 122 11.00 -5.92 -12.08
C CYS A 122 11.49 -5.64 -13.51
N ARG A 123 11.50 -6.64 -14.40
CA ARG A 123 11.87 -6.46 -15.81
C ARG A 123 10.89 -5.54 -16.54
N GLU A 124 9.59 -5.78 -16.38
CA GLU A 124 8.53 -4.95 -16.99
C GLU A 124 8.61 -3.48 -16.58
N THR A 125 9.06 -3.21 -15.35
CA THR A 125 9.14 -1.85 -14.81
C THR A 125 10.56 -1.24 -14.87
N GLY A 126 11.53 -1.97 -15.41
CA GLY A 126 12.95 -1.54 -15.46
C GLY A 126 13.64 -1.48 -14.09
N ALA A 127 13.07 -2.11 -13.05
CA ALA A 127 13.61 -2.11 -11.70
C ALA A 127 14.68 -3.20 -11.50
N ARG A 128 15.65 -2.94 -10.62
CA ARG A 128 16.65 -3.95 -10.21
C ARG A 128 16.05 -4.93 -9.18
N VAL A 129 16.47 -6.18 -9.26
CA VAL A 129 15.91 -7.33 -8.53
C VAL A 129 16.25 -7.34 -7.01
N GLY A 130 16.96 -6.35 -6.48
CA GLY A 130 17.45 -6.35 -5.10
C GLY A 130 16.39 -6.23 -3.98
N HIS A 131 15.12 -5.94 -4.32
CA HIS A 131 14.07 -5.65 -3.32
C HIS A 131 12.77 -6.45 -3.53
N GLN A 132 12.87 -7.73 -3.85
CA GLN A 132 11.69 -8.58 -4.12
C GLN A 132 10.70 -8.70 -2.95
N GLN A 133 11.18 -8.85 -1.71
CA GLN A 133 10.31 -9.06 -0.54
C GLN A 133 9.39 -7.85 -0.27
N PRO A 134 9.88 -6.58 -0.25
CA PRO A 134 9.01 -5.42 -0.19
C PRO A 134 8.00 -5.32 -1.34
N ILE A 135 8.42 -5.64 -2.57
CA ILE A 135 7.53 -5.60 -3.74
C ILE A 135 6.38 -6.59 -3.58
N LEU A 136 6.70 -7.83 -3.18
CA LEU A 136 5.70 -8.87 -2.93
C LEU A 136 4.76 -8.49 -1.78
N GLY A 137 5.29 -8.00 -0.66
CA GLY A 137 4.46 -7.61 0.48
C GLY A 137 3.55 -6.42 0.16
N LEU A 138 4.02 -5.44 -0.62
CA LEU A 138 3.18 -4.36 -1.12
C LEU A 138 2.13 -4.87 -2.09
N ALA A 139 2.48 -5.77 -3.01
CA ALA A 139 1.53 -6.34 -3.96
C ALA A 139 0.40 -7.12 -3.25
N TYR A 140 0.73 -7.91 -2.23
CA TYR A 140 -0.27 -8.56 -1.38
C TYR A 140 -1.11 -7.54 -0.64
N ASN A 141 -0.50 -6.52 -0.03
CA ASN A 141 -1.24 -5.50 0.70
C ASN A 141 -2.25 -4.77 -0.20
N VAL A 142 -1.86 -4.35 -1.42
CA VAL A 142 -2.77 -3.72 -2.40
C VAL A 142 -4.00 -4.61 -2.65
N ARG A 143 -3.81 -5.92 -2.82
CA ARG A 143 -4.88 -6.88 -3.08
C ARG A 143 -5.78 -7.15 -1.87
N MET A 144 -5.38 -6.74 -0.68
CA MET A 144 -6.22 -6.77 0.52
C MET A 144 -7.12 -5.53 0.66
N HIS A 145 -7.02 -4.55 -0.24
CA HIS A 145 -7.94 -3.41 -0.29
C HIS A 145 -9.02 -3.66 -1.34
N PRO A 146 -10.23 -3.08 -1.15
CA PRO A 146 -11.33 -3.20 -2.09
C PRO A 146 -11.13 -2.27 -3.30
N PHE A 147 -9.99 -2.38 -3.97
CA PHE A 147 -9.70 -1.67 -5.21
C PHE A 147 -10.06 -2.53 -6.42
N THR A 148 -10.49 -1.86 -7.47
CA THR A 148 -10.73 -2.45 -8.78
C THR A 148 -9.46 -2.49 -9.62
N ARG A 149 -9.48 -3.32 -10.65
CA ARG A 149 -8.37 -3.44 -11.60
C ARG A 149 -8.07 -2.11 -12.28
N ALA A 150 -9.11 -1.37 -12.68
CA ALA A 150 -8.98 -0.08 -13.36
C ALA A 150 -8.28 0.96 -12.47
N GLU A 151 -8.68 1.07 -11.20
CA GLU A 151 -8.03 1.99 -10.24
C GLU A 151 -6.54 1.68 -10.05
N VAL A 152 -6.20 0.39 -9.96
CA VAL A 152 -4.81 -0.05 -9.79
C VAL A 152 -3.98 0.18 -11.07
N GLU A 153 -4.56 -0.01 -12.25
CA GLU A 153 -3.94 0.31 -13.53
C GLU A 153 -3.71 1.82 -13.68
N ASP A 154 -4.70 2.64 -13.31
CA ASP A 154 -4.62 4.11 -13.34
C ASP A 154 -3.50 4.63 -12.41
N ALA A 155 -3.48 4.17 -11.16
CA ALA A 155 -2.42 4.50 -10.21
C ALA A 155 -1.03 4.04 -10.67
N ARG A 156 -0.93 2.88 -11.33
CA ARG A 156 0.34 2.39 -11.91
C ARG A 156 0.82 3.29 -13.05
N ASN A 157 -0.09 3.74 -13.91
CA ASN A 157 0.22 4.59 -15.05
C ASN A 157 0.60 6.01 -14.59
N LEU A 158 0.00 6.54 -13.53
CA LEU A 158 0.38 7.83 -12.95
C LEU A 158 1.82 7.85 -12.39
N LEU A 159 2.36 6.68 -12.05
CA LEU A 159 3.77 6.54 -11.67
C LEU A 159 4.74 6.59 -12.87
N GLU A 160 4.27 6.75 -14.12
CA GLU A 160 5.09 6.89 -15.34
C GLU A 160 5.90 8.18 -15.44
N GLY A 161 5.70 9.15 -14.55
CA GLY A 161 6.53 10.36 -14.48
C GLY A 161 7.87 10.22 -13.76
N TYR A 162 8.17 9.10 -13.08
CA TYR A 162 9.38 9.00 -12.27
C TYR A 162 10.59 8.49 -13.08
N SER A 163 11.10 9.34 -13.97
CA SER A 163 12.42 9.17 -14.58
C SER A 163 13.50 9.27 -13.48
N PRO A 164 14.40 8.28 -13.32
CA PRO A 164 15.56 8.40 -12.43
C PRO A 164 16.62 9.39 -12.96
N ARG A 165 16.38 10.08 -14.08
CA ARG A 165 17.23 11.14 -14.63
C ARG A 165 16.44 12.45 -14.73
N ARG A 166 16.91 13.47 -14.00
CA ARG A 166 16.26 14.77 -13.69
C ARG A 166 15.24 14.58 -12.56
N VAL A 167 15.56 14.79 -11.29
CA VAL A 167 16.11 16.01 -10.71
C VAL A 167 17.10 15.60 -9.61
N ARG A 168 18.38 15.97 -9.74
CA ARG A 168 19.19 16.23 -8.54
C ARG A 168 18.58 17.49 -7.92
N VAL A 169 17.48 17.35 -7.18
CA VAL A 169 17.22 18.33 -6.14
C VAL A 169 18.36 18.05 -5.17
N ARG A 170 19.34 18.95 -5.15
CA ARG A 170 20.17 19.08 -3.95
C ARG A 170 19.15 19.32 -2.83
N LEU A 171 18.75 18.24 -2.15
CA LEU A 171 18.21 18.39 -0.81
C LEU A 171 19.27 19.23 -0.07
N PRO A 172 18.90 20.36 0.54
CA PRO A 172 19.83 21.06 1.39
C PRO A 172 20.39 20.05 2.39
N PRO A 173 21.69 20.14 2.73
CA PRO A 173 22.30 19.21 3.65
C PRO A 173 21.42 19.10 4.90
N ARG A 174 21.13 17.85 5.30
CA ARG A 174 20.57 17.51 6.61
C ARG A 174 21.28 18.37 7.65
N ASN A 175 20.61 19.41 8.12
CA ASN A 175 20.88 20.20 9.32
C ASN A 175 19.96 21.45 9.32
N VAL A 176 18.65 21.27 9.21
CA VAL A 176 17.71 22.29 9.70
C VAL A 176 16.56 21.56 10.39
N LEU A 177 16.40 21.92 11.66
CA LEU A 177 15.41 21.47 12.61
C LEU A 177 14.00 21.46 12.01
N GLU A 178 13.26 20.38 12.26
CA GLU A 178 11.85 20.47 12.63
C GLU A 178 11.44 19.20 13.40
N ARG A 179 11.84 19.18 14.67
CA ARG A 179 11.14 18.43 15.71
C ARG A 179 10.81 19.42 16.82
N TYR A 180 9.68 20.10 16.69
CA TYR A 180 8.93 20.50 17.87
C TYR A 180 8.05 19.33 18.29
N GLN A 181 8.67 18.31 18.88
CA GLN A 181 7.98 17.49 19.85
C GLN A 181 8.22 18.18 21.19
N CYS A 182 7.27 19.02 21.61
CA CYS A 182 7.24 19.55 22.96
C CYS A 182 6.93 18.37 23.90
N GLY A 183 7.98 17.64 24.28
CA GLY A 183 7.89 16.62 25.32
C GLY A 183 7.80 17.33 26.66
N THR A 184 6.70 17.12 27.39
CA THR A 184 6.46 17.59 28.76
C THR A 184 7.30 16.82 29.79
N GLY A 185 8.59 16.60 29.49
CA GLY A 185 9.54 16.06 30.45
C GLY A 185 10.01 17.16 31.41
N VAL A 186 10.22 16.82 32.68
CA VAL A 186 10.70 17.74 33.72
C VAL A 186 11.97 18.49 33.28
N ALA A 187 12.90 17.79 32.62
CA ALA A 187 14.12 18.38 32.08
C ALA A 187 13.87 19.41 30.97
N THR A 188 12.84 19.22 30.13
CA THR A 188 12.45 20.20 29.10
C THR A 188 11.86 21.46 29.72
N LEU A 189 11.14 21.29 30.84
CA LEU A 189 10.51 22.39 31.58
C LEU A 189 11.54 23.22 32.35
N GLU A 190 12.52 22.56 32.99
CA GLU A 190 13.67 23.22 33.62
C GLU A 190 14.51 24.00 32.60
N ALA A 191 14.77 23.43 31.42
CA ALA A 191 15.48 24.12 30.35
C ALA A 191 14.70 25.34 29.83
N ALA A 192 13.38 25.23 29.67
CA ALA A 192 12.52 26.34 29.26
C ALA A 192 12.50 27.48 30.29
N VAL A 193 12.38 27.14 31.58
CA VAL A 193 12.44 28.13 32.68
C VAL A 193 13.81 28.82 32.69
N THR A 194 14.90 28.06 32.55
CA THR A 194 16.25 28.62 32.50
C THR A 194 16.42 29.58 31.32
N MET A 195 15.88 29.25 30.15
CA MET A 195 15.90 30.13 28.98
C MET A 195 15.08 31.42 29.17
N VAL A 196 13.91 31.33 29.83
CA VAL A 196 13.09 32.51 30.14
C VAL A 196 13.82 33.43 31.10
N VAL A 197 14.41 32.88 32.17
CA VAL A 197 15.21 33.66 33.14
C VAL A 197 16.43 34.28 32.47
N PHE A 198 17.12 33.54 31.59
CA PHE A 198 18.27 34.06 30.86
C PHE A 198 17.88 35.22 29.93
N ASN A 199 16.71 35.14 29.27
CA ASN A 199 16.22 36.18 28.36
C ASN A 199 15.56 37.37 29.06
N SER A 200 15.07 37.21 30.29
CA SER A 200 14.58 38.34 31.09
C SER A 200 15.70 39.12 31.77
N THR A 201 16.89 38.52 31.94
CA THR A 201 18.07 39.23 32.45
C THR A 201 18.80 39.99 31.35
N SER A 202 18.94 41.31 31.53
CA SER A 202 19.66 42.21 30.60
C SER A 202 21.19 42.01 30.61
N ARG A 203 21.70 41.17 31.53
CA ARG A 203 23.12 40.89 31.73
C ARG A 203 23.35 39.38 31.80
N CYS A 204 24.33 38.88 31.05
CA CYS A 204 24.81 37.50 31.16
C CYS A 204 26.28 37.51 31.54
N PHE A 205 26.64 36.77 32.60
CA PHE A 205 28.02 36.68 33.11
C PHE A 205 28.69 38.05 33.32
N GLY A 206 27.93 39.02 33.87
CA GLY A 206 28.43 40.36 34.17
C GLY A 206 28.50 41.32 32.97
N ALA A 207 28.23 40.87 31.75
CA ALA A 207 28.21 41.72 30.56
C ALA A 207 26.77 42.02 30.08
N PRO A 208 26.44 43.26 29.69
CA PRO A 208 25.14 43.59 29.10
C PRO A 208 24.98 42.91 27.73
N ARG A 209 23.84 42.23 27.52
CA ARG A 209 23.59 41.39 26.32
C ARG A 209 23.36 42.17 25.04
N TYR A 210 22.81 43.39 25.12
CA TYR A 210 22.51 44.21 23.97
C TYR A 210 23.30 45.52 24.07
N ARG A 211 24.24 45.73 23.15
CA ARG A 211 24.78 47.08 22.90
C ARG A 211 23.71 47.83 22.12
N TYR A 212 22.99 48.72 22.80
CA TYR A 212 22.23 49.86 22.27
C TYR A 212 21.59 49.67 20.87
N ILE A 213 20.27 49.49 20.86
CA ILE A 213 19.46 49.92 19.69
C ILE A 213 19.26 51.44 19.85
N VAL A 214 19.73 52.21 18.87
CA VAL A 214 19.51 53.65 18.70
C VAL A 214 19.11 53.78 17.22
N LYS A 215 17.98 54.36 16.81
CA LYS A 215 16.97 55.24 17.41
C LYS A 215 15.57 54.63 17.27
#